data_AF-A0A959WZY2-F1
#
_entry.id   AF-A0A959WZY2-F1
#
_cell.length_a   1.000
_cell.length_b   1.000
_cell.length_c   1.000
_cell.angle_alpha   90.00
_cell.angle_beta   90.00
_cell.angle_gamma   90.00
#
_symmetry.space_group_name_H-M   'P 1'
#
loop_
_entity.id
_entity.type
_entity.pdbx_description
1 polymer ?
#
loop_
_entity_poly.entity_id
_entity_poly.type
_entity_poly.pdbx_seq_one_letter_code
_entity_poly.pdbx_strand_id
1 'polypeptide(L)'
;MKTKELRGRYFYRRWLAIVAALALALAAAQFTFTAQASADVIGTECSGGAIQIIAHQDDDLLFQSPDILRVVDQGRCVRTVYVTAGDSGYEDDYWQSRESGAEAAWAQAAGVSNSWTTSTISLAGKSVRMRTLKSAPNVTLIFMRLPDGFPLGTGSAAQGYQSL
;
A
#
# COMPACT_ATOMS: atom_id res chain seq x y z
N MET A 1 7.86 -75.50 -21.46
CA MET A 1 8.18 -74.17 -22.01
C MET A 1 7.06 -73.15 -21.73
N LYS A 2 6.64 -72.98 -20.46
CA LYS A 2 5.51 -72.10 -20.07
C LYS A 2 5.82 -71.14 -18.89
N THR A 3 6.96 -71.34 -18.22
CA THR A 3 7.36 -70.60 -17.01
C THR A 3 8.18 -69.32 -17.29
N LYS A 4 8.77 -69.18 -18.49
CA LYS A 4 9.52 -67.98 -18.88
C LYS A 4 8.61 -66.80 -19.27
N GLU A 5 7.45 -67.05 -19.90
CA GLU A 5 6.52 -66.00 -20.32
C GLU A 5 5.82 -65.28 -19.15
N LEU A 6 5.50 -66.02 -18.07
CA LEU A 6 4.84 -65.46 -16.89
C LEU A 6 5.75 -64.47 -16.14
N ARG A 7 7.07 -64.72 -16.10
CA ARG A 7 8.06 -63.81 -15.49
C ARG A 7 8.16 -62.47 -16.23
N GLY A 8 8.11 -62.48 -17.56
CA GLY A 8 8.18 -61.26 -18.38
C GLY A 8 6.97 -60.35 -18.23
N ARG A 9 5.76 -60.93 -18.13
CA ARG A 9 4.51 -60.19 -17.93
C ARG A 9 4.39 -59.56 -16.54
N TYR A 10 4.91 -60.22 -15.50
CA TYR A 10 4.99 -59.67 -14.14
C TYR A 10 6.00 -58.52 -14.03
N PHE A 11 7.14 -58.62 -14.73
CA PHE A 11 8.11 -57.54 -14.82
C PHE A 11 7.50 -56.32 -15.53
N TYR A 12 6.88 -56.49 -16.69
CA TYR A 12 6.24 -55.40 -17.44
C TYR A 12 5.14 -54.67 -16.66
N ARG A 13 4.29 -55.41 -15.93
CA ARG A 13 3.22 -54.82 -15.10
C ARG A 13 3.75 -54.05 -13.89
N ARG A 14 4.85 -54.49 -13.28
CA ARG A 14 5.53 -53.76 -12.20
C ARG A 14 6.24 -52.51 -12.70
N TRP A 15 6.89 -52.58 -13.86
CA TRP A 15 7.51 -51.42 -14.49
C TRP A 15 6.48 -50.37 -14.93
N LEU A 16 5.35 -50.79 -15.52
CA LEU A 16 4.24 -49.89 -15.87
C LEU A 16 3.61 -49.23 -14.62
N ALA A 17 3.46 -49.98 -13.52
CA ALA A 17 2.94 -49.42 -12.26
C ALA A 17 3.90 -48.40 -11.62
N ILE A 18 5.22 -48.63 -11.69
CA ILE A 18 6.24 -47.69 -11.20
C ILE A 18 6.28 -46.42 -12.05
N VAL A 19 6.20 -46.55 -13.38
CA VAL A 19 6.14 -45.38 -14.29
C VAL A 19 4.85 -44.59 -14.08
N ALA A 20 3.71 -45.25 -13.91
CA ALA A 20 2.43 -44.57 -13.62
C ALA A 20 2.44 -43.86 -12.25
N ALA A 21 3.04 -44.48 -11.22
CA ALA A 21 3.18 -43.86 -9.89
C ALA A 21 4.14 -42.66 -9.90
N LEU A 22 5.24 -42.73 -10.65
CA LEU A 22 6.16 -41.60 -10.85
C LEU A 22 5.53 -40.46 -11.66
N ALA A 23 4.70 -40.78 -12.67
CA ALA A 23 3.98 -39.78 -13.45
C ALA A 23 2.91 -39.04 -12.61
N LEU A 24 2.20 -39.74 -11.72
CA LEU A 24 1.25 -39.10 -10.79
C LEU A 24 1.97 -38.21 -9.76
N ALA A 25 3.13 -38.63 -9.25
CA ALA A 25 3.92 -37.85 -8.30
C ALA A 25 4.49 -36.56 -8.94
N LEU A 26 4.86 -36.60 -10.22
CA LEU A 26 5.33 -35.43 -10.96
C LEU A 26 4.21 -34.42 -11.23
N ALA A 27 2.98 -34.88 -11.49
CA ALA A 27 1.82 -34.01 -11.69
C ALA A 27 1.37 -33.31 -10.41
N ALA A 28 1.51 -33.97 -9.24
CA ALA A 28 1.18 -33.36 -7.94
C ALA A 28 2.18 -32.26 -7.52
N ALA A 29 3.41 -32.28 -8.04
CA ALA A 29 4.45 -31.29 -7.74
C ALA A 29 4.33 -29.98 -8.56
N GLN A 30 3.38 -29.90 -9.50
CA GLN A 30 3.21 -28.74 -10.39
C GLN A 30 2.18 -27.72 -9.91
N PHE A 31 1.54 -27.94 -8.76
CA PHE A 31 0.75 -26.89 -8.11
C PHE A 31 1.69 -25.91 -7.42
N THR A 32 2.32 -25.04 -8.20
CA THR A 32 2.80 -23.77 -7.68
C THR A 32 1.58 -22.99 -7.20
N PHE A 33 1.39 -22.91 -5.89
CA PHE A 33 0.57 -21.87 -5.31
C PHE A 33 1.26 -20.55 -5.63
N THR A 34 0.91 -19.93 -6.75
CA THR A 34 1.14 -18.50 -6.92
C THR A 34 0.31 -17.84 -5.82
N ALA A 35 0.97 -17.41 -4.75
CA ALA A 35 0.37 -16.48 -3.82
C ALA A 35 -0.05 -15.28 -4.66
N GLN A 36 -1.34 -15.19 -4.96
CA GLN A 36 -1.91 -14.02 -5.60
C GLN A 36 -1.56 -12.87 -4.67
N ALA A 37 -0.74 -11.93 -5.14
CA ALA A 37 -0.59 -10.66 -4.48
C ALA A 37 -1.99 -10.08 -4.40
N SER A 38 -2.64 -10.21 -3.26
CA SER A 38 -3.80 -9.39 -2.94
C SER A 38 -3.29 -7.98 -3.11
N ALA A 39 -3.76 -7.27 -4.14
CA ALA A 39 -3.76 -5.82 -4.07
C ALA A 39 -4.43 -5.54 -2.74
N ASP A 40 -3.62 -5.11 -1.77
CA ASP A 40 -4.07 -4.80 -0.43
C ASP A 40 -5.30 -3.93 -0.63
N VAL A 41 -6.46 -4.44 -0.24
CA VAL A 41 -7.71 -3.71 -0.38
C VAL A 41 -7.44 -2.41 0.34
N ILE A 42 -7.37 -1.30 -0.41
CA ILE A 42 -7.25 0.04 0.16
C ILE A 42 -8.37 0.10 1.20
N GLY A 43 -7.96 0.06 2.48
CA GLY A 43 -8.78 -0.46 3.57
C GLY A 43 -10.13 0.22 3.70
N THR A 44 -11.09 -0.60 4.15
CA THR A 44 -12.49 -0.29 4.48
C THR A 44 -13.36 0.01 3.26
N GLU A 45 -14.52 -0.68 3.17
CA GLU A 45 -15.60 -0.25 2.28
C GLU A 45 -16.05 1.16 2.70
N CYS A 46 -15.47 2.16 2.03
CA CYS A 46 -15.76 3.56 2.27
C CYS A 46 -16.98 3.95 1.43
N SER A 47 -18.07 4.30 2.11
CA SER A 47 -19.24 4.90 1.48
C SER A 47 -19.43 6.33 1.98
N GLY A 48 -19.36 7.29 1.05
CA GLY A 48 -19.38 8.73 1.35
C GLY A 48 -18.10 9.24 2.04
N GLY A 49 -18.07 10.54 2.35
CA GLY A 49 -16.92 11.19 2.98
C GLY A 49 -16.26 12.24 2.07
N ALA A 50 -14.95 12.45 2.23
CA ALA A 50 -14.17 13.41 1.47
C ALA A 50 -12.80 12.85 1.05
N ILE A 51 -12.37 13.24 -0.15
CA ILE A 51 -10.96 13.16 -0.57
C ILE A 51 -10.43 14.58 -0.62
N GLN A 52 -9.29 14.80 0.01
CA GLN A 52 -8.57 16.06 -0.01
C GLN A 52 -7.29 15.91 -0.81
N ILE A 53 -7.01 16.87 -1.69
CA ILE A 53 -5.72 16.99 -2.38
C ILE A 53 -5.10 18.28 -1.89
N ILE A 54 -4.00 18.15 -1.16
CA ILE A 54 -3.45 19.19 -0.31
C ILE A 54 -2.00 19.41 -0.70
N ALA A 55 -1.56 20.66 -0.81
CA ALA A 55 -0.18 20.95 -1.17
C ALA A 55 0.77 20.53 -0.03
N HIS A 56 0.58 21.10 1.18
CA HIS A 56 1.42 20.86 2.35
C HIS A 56 0.68 20.28 3.55
N GLN A 57 1.42 19.68 4.49
CA GLN A 57 0.87 18.88 5.59
C GLN A 57 -0.06 19.62 6.57
N ASP A 58 -0.12 20.95 6.52
CA ASP A 58 -0.91 21.84 7.38
C ASP A 58 -2.07 22.56 6.65
N ASP A 59 -2.08 22.56 5.32
CA ASP A 59 -3.04 23.33 4.51
C ASP A 59 -4.49 22.84 4.69
N ASP A 60 -4.72 21.56 4.97
CA ASP A 60 -6.06 21.03 5.24
C ASP A 60 -6.65 21.62 6.53
N LEU A 61 -5.88 21.61 7.61
CA LEU A 61 -6.30 22.19 8.88
C LEU A 61 -6.50 23.70 8.77
N LEU A 62 -5.65 24.40 8.02
CA LEU A 62 -5.72 25.85 7.87
C LEU A 62 -6.86 26.31 6.96
N PHE A 63 -7.13 25.59 5.87
CA PHE A 63 -7.99 26.08 4.78
C PHE A 63 -9.24 25.24 4.50
N GLN A 64 -9.32 24.01 5.01
CA GLN A 64 -10.50 23.13 4.84
C GLN A 64 -11.30 22.95 6.15
N SER A 65 -10.79 23.46 7.27
CA SER A 65 -11.52 23.50 8.53
C SER A 65 -12.64 24.57 8.52
N PRO A 66 -13.78 24.33 9.19
CA PRO A 66 -14.11 23.15 10.00
C PRO A 66 -14.80 22.02 9.21
N ASP A 67 -15.03 22.18 7.90
CA ASP A 67 -15.82 21.24 7.10
C ASP A 67 -15.24 19.84 7.15
N ILE A 68 -13.93 19.71 6.98
CA ILE A 68 -13.30 18.40 7.00
C ILE A 68 -13.31 17.74 8.38
N LEU A 69 -13.14 18.53 9.45
CA LEU A 69 -13.21 18.02 10.82
C LEU A 69 -14.61 17.47 11.14
N ARG A 70 -15.67 18.08 10.58
CA ARG A 70 -17.03 17.55 10.68
C ARG A 70 -17.20 16.20 9.96
N VAL A 71 -16.49 15.95 8.87
CA VAL A 71 -16.50 14.64 8.19
C VAL A 71 -15.94 13.55 9.10
N VAL A 72 -14.86 13.86 9.82
CA VAL A 72 -14.23 12.96 10.81
C VAL A 72 -15.18 12.69 11.99
N ASP A 73 -15.75 13.75 12.56
CA ASP A 73 -16.69 13.66 13.70
C ASP A 73 -17.92 12.81 13.36
N GLN A 74 -18.38 12.85 12.11
CA GLN A 74 -19.46 12.01 11.61
C GLN A 74 -19.04 10.54 11.35
N GLY A 75 -17.78 10.17 11.59
CA GLY A 75 -17.24 8.84 11.32
C GLY A 75 -17.18 8.48 9.83
N ARG A 76 -17.27 9.47 8.93
CA ARG A 76 -17.21 9.25 7.47
C ARG A 76 -15.77 9.08 7.02
N CYS A 77 -15.56 8.56 5.81
CA CYS A 77 -14.21 8.38 5.29
C CYS A 77 -13.54 9.71 4.96
N VAL A 78 -12.27 9.82 5.34
CA VAL A 78 -11.39 10.92 4.93
C VAL A 78 -10.10 10.35 4.37
N ARG A 79 -9.79 10.76 3.14
CA ARG A 79 -8.51 10.47 2.50
C ARG A 79 -7.81 11.77 2.15
N THR A 80 -6.68 12.02 2.77
CA THR A 80 -5.86 13.19 2.49
C THR A 80 -4.67 12.78 1.66
N VAL A 81 -4.51 13.39 0.49
CA VAL A 81 -3.33 13.25 -0.38
C VAL A 81 -2.52 14.53 -0.25
N TYR A 82 -1.35 14.42 0.38
CA TYR A 82 -0.36 15.50 0.39
C TYR A 82 0.53 15.36 -0.85
N VAL A 83 0.52 16.40 -1.68
CA VAL A 83 1.15 16.40 -3.00
C VAL A 83 2.66 16.61 -2.87
N THR A 84 3.09 17.62 -2.12
CA THR A 84 4.52 17.88 -1.92
C THR A 84 5.02 17.31 -0.59
N ALA A 85 6.33 17.21 -0.46
CA ALA A 85 6.97 16.95 0.84
C ALA A 85 6.89 18.18 1.76
N GLY A 86 6.60 19.38 1.23
CA GLY A 86 6.78 20.63 1.98
C GLY A 86 8.21 20.78 2.50
N ASP A 87 9.18 20.29 1.71
CA ASP A 87 10.58 20.21 2.12
C ASP A 87 11.20 21.60 2.28
N SER A 88 10.69 22.62 1.58
CA SER A 88 11.25 23.99 1.62
C SER A 88 12.77 24.02 1.37
N GLY A 89 13.32 23.04 0.63
CA GLY A 89 14.75 22.88 0.38
C GLY A 89 15.56 22.28 1.54
N TYR A 90 14.90 21.79 2.60
CA TYR A 90 15.54 21.08 3.70
C TYR A 90 15.57 19.55 3.47
N GLU A 91 16.31 18.86 4.33
CA GLU A 91 16.54 17.42 4.28
C GLU A 91 15.33 16.61 4.79
N ASP A 92 15.49 15.28 4.81
CA ASP A 92 14.39 14.35 5.03
C ASP A 92 13.82 14.34 6.45
N ASP A 93 14.64 14.59 7.46
CA ASP A 93 14.20 14.77 8.84
C ASP A 93 13.15 15.88 8.97
N TYR A 94 13.31 16.97 8.22
CA TYR A 94 12.40 18.10 8.23
C TYR A 94 11.01 17.72 7.71
N TRP A 95 10.90 17.23 6.47
CA TRP A 95 9.59 16.91 5.91
C TRP A 95 8.96 15.68 6.57
N GLN A 96 9.75 14.71 7.06
CA GLN A 96 9.22 13.59 7.85
C GLN A 96 8.62 14.05 9.18
N SER A 97 9.15 15.11 9.80
CA SER A 97 8.57 15.70 11.00
C SER A 97 7.19 16.32 10.71
N ARG A 98 7.00 16.91 9.52
CA ARG A 98 5.70 17.42 9.08
C ARG A 98 4.70 16.30 8.84
N GLU A 99 5.12 15.20 8.19
CA GLU A 99 4.27 14.01 8.04
C GLU A 99 3.81 13.48 9.41
N SER A 100 4.72 13.44 10.38
CA SER A 100 4.43 13.02 11.76
C SER A 100 3.47 13.99 12.47
N GLY A 101 3.60 15.29 12.20
CA GLY A 101 2.68 16.32 12.68
C GLY A 101 1.26 16.13 12.13
N ALA A 102 1.12 15.88 10.83
CA ALA A 102 -0.16 15.55 10.22
C ALA A 102 -0.76 14.26 10.80
N GLU A 103 0.04 13.19 10.96
CA GLU A 103 -0.38 11.95 11.62
C GLU A 103 -0.93 12.21 13.04
N ALA A 104 -0.27 13.06 13.83
CA ALA A 104 -0.73 13.42 15.16
C ALA A 104 -2.04 14.23 15.14
N ALA A 105 -2.14 15.23 14.25
CA ALA A 105 -3.31 16.09 14.16
C ALA A 105 -4.57 15.31 13.72
N TRP A 106 -4.43 14.39 12.76
CA TRP A 106 -5.53 13.55 12.31
C TRP A 106 -5.96 12.51 13.36
N ALA A 107 -5.02 11.96 14.13
CA ALA A 107 -5.37 11.11 15.26
C ALA A 107 -6.12 11.88 16.36
N GLN A 108 -5.70 13.12 16.63
CA GLN A 108 -6.38 14.01 17.56
C GLN A 108 -7.79 14.39 17.08
N ALA A 109 -7.96 14.73 15.81
CA ALA A 109 -9.26 15.04 15.21
C ALA A 109 -10.22 13.85 15.31
N ALA A 110 -9.72 12.63 15.16
CA ALA A 110 -10.50 11.39 15.32
C ALA A 110 -10.70 10.96 16.77
N GLY A 111 -10.08 11.64 17.75
CA GLY A 111 -10.22 11.30 19.17
C GLY A 111 -9.60 9.94 19.56
N VAL A 112 -8.60 9.47 18.83
CA VAL A 112 -7.97 8.14 19.04
C VAL A 112 -6.46 8.25 19.20
N SER A 113 -5.81 7.15 19.61
CA SER A 113 -4.35 7.07 19.73
C SER A 113 -3.65 7.36 18.39
N ASN A 114 -2.56 8.12 18.43
CA ASN A 114 -1.68 8.34 17.29
C ASN A 114 -0.90 7.06 16.94
N SER A 115 -1.57 6.12 16.27
CA SER A 115 -0.99 4.84 15.85
C SER A 115 -1.48 4.47 14.47
N TRP A 116 -0.54 4.28 13.55
CA TRP A 116 -0.80 4.16 12.14
C TRP A 116 -0.17 2.88 11.56
N THR A 117 -0.83 2.30 10.57
CA THR A 117 -0.28 1.24 9.73
C THR A 117 0.35 1.85 8.48
N THR A 118 1.56 1.42 8.13
CA THR A 118 2.23 1.83 6.88
C THR A 118 1.86 0.83 5.79
N SER A 119 1.43 1.33 4.64
CA SER A 119 1.40 0.58 3.40
C SER A 119 2.04 1.38 2.28
N THR A 120 2.36 0.70 1.18
CA THR A 120 2.87 1.32 -0.04
C THR A 120 1.86 1.07 -1.15
N ILE A 121 1.44 2.12 -1.82
CA ILE A 121 0.58 2.04 -3.01
C ILE A 121 1.44 2.27 -4.26
N SER A 122 1.16 1.53 -5.33
CA SER A 122 1.79 1.74 -6.64
C SER A 122 0.90 2.66 -7.48
N LEU A 123 1.41 3.84 -7.85
CA LEU A 123 0.74 4.81 -8.71
C LEU A 123 1.62 5.06 -9.93
N ALA A 124 1.14 4.67 -11.11
CA ALA A 124 1.89 4.79 -12.38
C ALA A 124 3.33 4.23 -12.29
N GLY A 125 3.52 3.12 -11.57
CA GLY A 125 4.83 2.49 -11.37
C GLY A 125 5.72 3.14 -10.31
N LYS A 126 5.24 4.16 -9.59
CA LYS A 126 5.92 4.78 -8.45
C LYS A 126 5.33 4.28 -7.14
N SER A 127 6.19 4.01 -6.16
CA SER A 127 5.79 3.66 -4.80
C SER A 127 5.49 4.92 -3.99
N VAL A 128 4.28 5.00 -3.44
CA VAL A 128 3.83 6.11 -2.60
C VAL A 128 3.44 5.58 -1.22
N ARG A 129 3.82 6.31 -0.17
CA ARG A 129 3.55 5.92 1.21
C ARG A 129 2.10 6.26 1.56
N MET A 130 1.40 5.29 2.14
CA MET A 130 0.07 5.45 2.70
C MET A 130 0.09 5.13 4.21
N ARG A 131 -0.69 5.88 4.96
CA ARG A 131 -0.91 5.72 6.40
C ARG A 131 -2.39 5.51 6.65
N THR A 132 -2.71 4.45 7.38
CA THR A 132 -4.08 4.16 7.83
C THR A 132 -4.12 4.20 9.35
N LEU A 133 -5.00 5.03 9.91
CA LEU A 133 -5.12 5.20 11.36
C LEU A 133 -5.72 3.93 11.96
N LYS A 134 -5.04 3.29 12.91
CA LYS A 134 -5.40 1.93 13.35
C LYS A 134 -6.77 1.86 14.03
N SER A 135 -7.07 2.82 14.90
CA SER A 135 -8.32 2.86 15.66
C SER A 135 -9.46 3.58 14.94
N ALA A 136 -9.19 4.17 13.77
CA ALA A 136 -10.17 4.83 12.91
C ALA A 136 -9.76 4.66 11.43
N PRO A 137 -9.85 3.43 10.88
CA PRO A 137 -9.30 3.10 9.56
C PRO A 137 -10.00 3.82 8.39
N ASN A 138 -11.12 4.48 8.64
CA ASN A 138 -11.77 5.42 7.72
C ASN A 138 -10.95 6.71 7.48
N VAL A 139 -9.90 6.97 8.29
CA VAL A 139 -8.96 8.09 8.12
C VAL A 139 -7.64 7.58 7.55
N THR A 140 -7.25 8.15 6.41
CA THR A 140 -6.03 7.74 5.69
C THR A 140 -5.28 8.92 5.11
N LEU A 141 -3.94 8.86 5.17
CA LEU A 141 -3.03 9.87 4.62
C LEU A 141 -2.16 9.24 3.54
N ILE A 142 -1.96 9.94 2.43
CA ILE A 142 -1.08 9.54 1.33
C ILE A 142 -0.05 10.66 1.16
N PHE A 143 1.23 10.31 1.22
CA PHE A 143 2.33 11.25 1.09
C PHE A 143 3.05 11.02 -0.23
N MET A 144 2.79 11.87 -1.23
CA MET A 144 3.43 11.78 -2.54
C MET A 144 4.90 12.24 -2.52
N ARG A 145 5.25 13.13 -1.57
CA ARG A 145 6.62 13.63 -1.33
C ARG A 145 7.27 14.22 -2.57
N LEU A 146 6.48 14.89 -3.40
CA LEU A 146 7.06 15.58 -4.53
C LEU A 146 7.76 16.89 -4.09
N PRO A 147 8.70 17.43 -4.88
CA PRO A 147 9.40 18.67 -4.52
C PRO A 147 8.47 19.84 -4.23
N ASP A 148 8.77 20.60 -3.17
CA ASP A 148 8.16 21.91 -2.92
C ASP A 148 8.48 22.88 -4.07
N GLY A 149 7.47 23.64 -4.51
CA GLY A 149 7.58 24.56 -5.64
C GLY A 149 8.13 25.95 -5.31
N PHE A 150 8.10 26.37 -4.04
CA PHE A 150 8.32 27.75 -3.60
C PHE A 150 7.31 28.74 -4.24
N PRO A 151 7.14 29.97 -3.72
CA PRO A 151 6.08 30.90 -4.17
C PRO A 151 6.08 31.25 -5.67
N LEU A 152 7.21 31.08 -6.36
CA LEU A 152 7.37 31.38 -7.79
C LEU A 152 7.46 30.12 -8.67
N GLY A 153 7.26 28.91 -8.12
CA GLY A 153 7.37 27.66 -8.86
C GLY A 153 8.80 27.35 -9.33
N THR A 154 9.81 27.91 -8.66
CA THR A 154 11.22 27.73 -9.03
C THR A 154 11.83 26.46 -8.45
N GLY A 155 11.17 25.85 -7.46
CA GLY A 155 11.75 24.79 -6.66
C GLY A 155 12.96 25.24 -5.84
N SER A 156 13.58 24.27 -5.17
CA SER A 156 14.81 24.45 -4.41
C SER A 156 16.03 23.87 -5.15
N ALA A 157 17.23 24.38 -4.83
CA ALA A 157 18.47 23.82 -5.36
C ALA A 157 18.67 22.34 -4.94
N ALA A 158 18.22 21.98 -3.73
CA ALA A 158 18.26 20.61 -3.21
C ALA A 158 17.45 19.63 -4.09
N GLN A 159 16.35 20.10 -4.67
CA GLN A 159 15.50 19.33 -5.58
C GLN A 159 15.84 19.55 -7.07
N GLY A 160 16.99 20.17 -7.37
CA GLY A 160 17.39 20.46 -8.75
C GLY A 160 16.44 21.42 -9.48
N TYR A 161 15.83 22.35 -8.74
CA TYR A 161 14.83 23.32 -9.24
C TYR A 161 13.57 22.67 -9.83
N GLN A 162 13.24 21.45 -9.39
CA GLN A 162 11.94 20.85 -9.68
C GLN A 162 10.85 21.49 -8.82
N SER A 163 9.66 21.66 -9.41
CA SER A 163 8.47 22.23 -8.79
C SER A 163 7.24 21.45 -9.21
N LEU A 164 6.21 21.48 -8.37
CA LEU A 164 4.81 21.22 -8.75
C LEU A 164 3.92 22.41 -8.48
#